data_AF-A0AAN6MNJ2-F1
#
_entry.id   AF-A0AAN6MNJ2-F1
#
_cell.length_a   1.000
_cell.length_b   1.000
_cell.length_c   1.000
_cell.angle_alpha   90.00
_cell.angle_beta   90.00
_cell.angle_gamma   90.00
#
_symmetry.space_group_name_H-M   'P 1'
#
loop_
_entity.id
_entity.type
_entity.pdbx_description
1 polymer ?
#
loop_
_entity_poly.entity_id
_entity_poly.type
_entity_poly.pdbx_seq_one_letter_code
_entity_poly.pdbx_strand_id
1 'polypeptide(L)'
;MSSAADHKIKLDGYWDWDAWNAIFISRASFLWERIDPEGLAAGRHLVLTRPVKPDLSRYYKGEHTTSRDLYLDTISRDMYFTGLAEFKVEDRAVMELKLWVAETVSKRHFSALCVAGEGISMWYDNLRDKFAGDPELRYVMAEARFKAALEGPASPVIENVMAWLDEWEYAIDGAQLCAVPLASNPEYLWTAFSCAVNKAEELQGWHETFKRANEEALANSVLNMRAICNSLRCALIREGTVDVGLRRRS
;
A
#
# COMPACT_ATOMS: atom_id res chain seq x y z
N MET A 1 11.98 3.97 -9.70
CA MET A 1 11.40 5.32 -9.77
C MET A 1 10.19 5.34 -8.84
N SER A 2 10.26 6.07 -7.72
CA SER A 2 9.17 6.12 -6.74
C SER A 2 8.09 7.07 -7.23
N SER A 3 6.87 6.58 -7.43
CA SER A 3 5.72 7.43 -7.72
C SER A 3 5.29 8.16 -6.44
N ALA A 4 4.84 9.42 -6.55
CA ALA A 4 4.27 10.16 -5.44
C ALA A 4 3.00 9.50 -4.85
N ALA A 5 2.40 8.54 -5.57
CA ALA A 5 1.29 7.73 -5.08
C ALA A 5 1.72 6.69 -4.02
N ASP A 6 2.96 6.20 -4.06
CA ASP A 6 3.44 5.11 -3.21
C ASP A 6 3.54 5.48 -1.73
N HIS A 7 3.61 6.77 -1.40
CA HIS A 7 3.71 7.27 -0.02
C HIS A 7 2.33 7.57 0.60
N LYS A 8 1.24 7.41 -0.15
CA LYS A 8 -0.12 7.65 0.35
C LYS A 8 -0.74 6.42 1.01
N ILE A 9 -0.26 5.22 0.67
CA ILE A 9 -0.76 3.98 1.26
C ILE A 9 -0.17 3.83 2.66
N LYS A 10 -1.06 3.64 3.64
CA LYS A 10 -0.69 3.27 5.01
C LYS A 10 -1.31 1.94 5.36
N LEU A 11 -0.50 1.01 5.86
CA LEU A 11 -0.96 -0.25 6.41
C LEU A 11 -1.35 -0.04 7.88
N ASP A 12 -2.65 0.10 8.12
CA ASP A 12 -3.24 0.17 9.46
C ASP A 12 -4.29 -0.92 9.70
N GLY A 13 -4.81 -1.55 8.63
CA GLY A 13 -5.70 -2.69 8.75
C GLY A 13 -5.63 -3.66 7.56
N TYR A 14 -6.45 -4.70 7.63
CA TYR A 14 -6.41 -5.82 6.68
C TYR A 14 -6.82 -5.43 5.25
N TRP A 15 -7.62 -4.40 5.09
CA TRP A 15 -8.06 -3.86 3.79
C TRP A 15 -6.92 -3.14 3.04
N ASP A 16 -5.93 -2.61 3.77
CA ASP A 16 -4.77 -1.95 3.16
C ASP A 16 -3.80 -3.00 2.60
N TRP A 17 -3.95 -4.26 3.04
CA TRP A 17 -3.02 -5.33 2.75
C TRP A 17 -2.84 -5.52 1.26
N ASP A 18 -3.90 -5.68 0.47
CA ASP A 18 -3.74 -6.03 -0.95
C ASP A 18 -3.04 -4.92 -1.73
N ALA A 19 -3.40 -3.65 -1.46
CA ALA A 19 -2.75 -2.49 -2.08
C ALA A 19 -1.30 -2.30 -1.58
N TRP A 20 -1.06 -2.45 -0.28
CA TRP A 20 0.27 -2.34 0.32
C TRP A 20 1.18 -3.47 -0.14
N ASN A 21 0.68 -4.69 -0.17
CA ASN A 21 1.39 -5.90 -0.57
C ASN A 21 1.78 -5.84 -2.05
N ALA A 22 0.90 -5.36 -2.93
CA ALA A 22 1.24 -5.15 -4.33
C ALA A 22 2.46 -4.21 -4.51
N ILE A 23 2.52 -3.12 -3.73
CA ILE A 23 3.66 -2.20 -3.75
C ILE A 23 4.89 -2.82 -3.10
N PHE A 24 4.72 -3.53 -1.98
CA PHE A 24 5.81 -4.24 -1.31
C PHE A 24 6.47 -5.22 -2.27
N ILE A 25 5.71 -6.08 -2.95
CA ILE A 25 6.21 -7.06 -3.92
C ILE A 25 6.93 -6.36 -5.08
N SER A 26 6.36 -5.29 -5.63
CA SER A 26 6.98 -4.52 -6.71
C SER A 26 8.35 -3.95 -6.32
N ARG A 27 8.43 -3.36 -5.12
CA ARG A 27 9.69 -2.82 -4.56
C ARG A 27 10.68 -3.92 -4.17
N ALA A 28 10.15 -5.06 -3.73
CA ALA A 28 10.91 -6.23 -3.38
C ALA A 28 11.26 -7.09 -4.60
N SER A 29 10.96 -6.71 -5.85
CA SER A 29 11.11 -7.58 -7.02
C SER A 29 12.48 -8.28 -7.14
N PHE A 30 13.58 -7.58 -6.85
CA PHE A 30 14.94 -8.15 -6.82
C PHE A 30 15.23 -9.02 -5.58
N LEU A 31 14.48 -8.82 -4.50
CA LEU A 31 14.59 -9.53 -3.23
C LEU A 31 13.52 -10.61 -3.04
N TRP A 32 12.51 -10.67 -3.91
CA TRP A 32 11.26 -11.38 -3.65
C TRP A 32 11.52 -12.88 -3.55
N GLU A 33 12.41 -13.44 -4.36
CA GLU A 33 12.83 -14.85 -4.25
C GLU A 33 13.38 -15.23 -2.87
N ARG A 34 13.85 -14.26 -2.08
CA ARG A 34 14.36 -14.45 -0.71
C ARG A 34 13.35 -14.10 0.39
N ILE A 35 12.34 -13.31 0.05
CA ILE A 35 11.30 -12.84 0.97
C ILE A 35 10.06 -13.73 0.89
N ASP A 36 9.75 -14.24 -0.30
CA ASP A 36 8.53 -14.96 -0.63
C ASP A 36 8.34 -16.14 0.33
N PRO A 37 7.29 -16.09 1.16
CA PRO A 37 7.00 -17.18 2.09
C PRO A 37 6.57 -18.47 1.40
N GLU A 38 6.13 -18.41 0.14
CA GLU A 38 5.68 -19.56 -0.67
C GLU A 38 6.76 -20.02 -1.67
N GLY A 39 7.87 -19.28 -1.77
CA GLY A 39 9.01 -19.60 -2.63
C GLY A 39 9.70 -20.91 -2.20
N LEU A 40 9.35 -22.01 -2.88
CA LEU A 40 10.06 -23.29 -2.97
C LEU A 40 10.80 -23.76 -1.69
N ALA A 41 10.08 -24.48 -0.84
CA ALA A 41 10.40 -25.82 -0.29
C ALA A 41 11.85 -26.26 0.08
N ALA A 42 12.87 -25.40 0.12
CA ALA A 42 14.26 -25.80 0.40
C ALA A 42 15.09 -24.67 1.02
N GLY A 43 14.55 -24.04 2.07
CA GLY A 43 15.26 -23.05 2.87
C GLY A 43 15.28 -21.67 2.21
N ARG A 44 14.61 -20.69 2.85
CA ARG A 44 14.77 -19.27 2.52
C ARG A 44 16.25 -19.00 2.29
N HIS A 45 16.64 -18.63 1.07
CA HIS A 45 18.03 -18.24 0.81
C HIS A 45 18.33 -17.09 1.76
N LEU A 46 19.16 -17.35 2.77
CA LEU A 46 19.63 -16.34 3.72
C LEU A 46 20.03 -15.11 2.90
N VAL A 47 19.58 -13.93 3.33
CA VAL A 47 20.11 -12.64 2.85
C VAL A 47 21.62 -12.81 2.73
N LEU A 48 22.20 -12.40 1.59
CA LEU A 48 23.62 -12.59 1.32
C LEU A 48 24.42 -12.25 2.58
N THR A 49 25.14 -13.23 3.12
CA THR A 49 26.04 -12.96 4.23
C THR A 49 27.22 -12.21 3.68
N ARG A 50 27.69 -11.18 4.41
CA ARG A 50 28.89 -10.44 4.02
C ARG A 50 30.03 -11.42 3.70
N PRO A 51 30.61 -11.39 2.49
CA PRO A 51 31.63 -12.36 2.10
C PRO A 51 32.88 -12.20 2.97
N VAL A 52 33.50 -13.33 3.31
CA VAL A 52 34.74 -13.36 4.08
C VAL A 52 35.89 -12.92 3.17
N LYS A 53 36.67 -11.93 3.63
CA LYS A 53 37.82 -11.44 2.89
C LYS A 53 38.89 -12.55 2.83
N PRO A 54 39.32 -13.00 1.64
CA PRO A 54 40.40 -13.96 1.52
C PRO A 54 41.74 -13.32 1.91
N ASP A 55 42.70 -14.14 2.35
CA ASP A 55 44.07 -13.68 2.53
C ASP A 55 44.72 -13.50 1.15
N LEU A 56 44.90 -12.24 0.75
CA LEU A 56 45.49 -11.83 -0.52
C LEU A 56 46.89 -11.23 -0.34
N SER A 57 47.52 -11.43 0.81
CA SER A 57 48.82 -10.82 1.11
C SER A 57 49.92 -11.27 0.12
N ARG A 58 49.90 -12.52 -0.33
CA ARG A 58 50.80 -13.03 -1.38
C ARG A 58 50.57 -12.35 -2.73
N TYR A 59 49.30 -12.15 -3.09
CA TYR A 59 48.87 -11.46 -4.31
C TYR A 59 49.42 -10.03 -4.41
N TYR A 60 49.26 -9.24 -3.35
CA TYR A 60 49.70 -7.84 -3.37
C TYR A 60 51.22 -7.68 -3.31
N LYS A 61 51.94 -8.67 -2.77
CA LYS A 61 53.41 -8.66 -2.69
C LYS A 61 54.10 -9.28 -3.91
N GLY A 62 53.33 -9.92 -4.81
CA GLY A 62 53.90 -10.64 -5.95
C GLY A 62 54.69 -11.90 -5.55
N GLU A 63 54.44 -12.45 -4.36
CA GLU A 63 55.16 -13.59 -3.77
C GLU A 63 54.61 -14.94 -4.28
N HIS A 64 54.23 -15.02 -5.55
CA HIS A 64 53.70 -16.26 -6.13
C HIS A 64 54.86 -17.17 -6.53
N THR A 65 54.89 -18.38 -5.95
CA THR A 65 55.90 -19.39 -6.26
C THR A 65 55.64 -20.10 -7.59
N THR A 66 54.38 -20.14 -8.03
CA THR A 66 53.97 -20.79 -9.28
C THR A 66 52.87 -20.00 -10.00
N SER A 67 52.72 -20.22 -11.31
CA SER A 67 51.59 -19.68 -12.08
C SER A 67 50.23 -20.15 -11.55
N ARG A 68 50.19 -21.34 -10.91
CA ARG A 68 48.98 -21.87 -10.27
C ARG A 68 48.60 -21.05 -9.04
N ASP A 69 49.57 -20.60 -8.24
CA ASP A 69 49.32 -19.79 -7.06
C ASP A 69 48.72 -18.42 -7.45
N LEU A 70 49.29 -17.79 -8.48
CA LEU A 70 48.75 -16.54 -9.03
C LEU A 70 47.32 -16.70 -9.54
N TYR A 71 47.02 -17.83 -10.21
CA TYR A 71 45.68 -18.12 -10.71
C TYR A 71 44.65 -18.30 -9.58
N LEU A 72 44.98 -19.07 -8.55
CA LEU A 72 44.08 -19.30 -7.40
C LEU A 72 43.82 -18.03 -6.59
N ASP A 73 44.84 -17.20 -6.39
CA ASP A 73 44.69 -15.90 -5.71
C ASP A 73 43.82 -14.94 -6.53
N THR A 74 43.98 -14.95 -7.86
CA THR A 74 43.16 -14.14 -8.77
C THR A 74 41.68 -14.54 -8.70
N ILE A 75 41.38 -15.85 -8.76
CA ILE A 75 40.00 -16.35 -8.61
C ILE A 75 39.43 -15.97 -7.24
N SER A 76 40.18 -16.20 -6.16
CA SER A 76 39.70 -15.92 -4.80
C SER A 76 39.39 -14.43 -4.62
N ARG A 77 40.23 -13.57 -5.18
CA ARG A 77 40.02 -12.12 -5.22
C ARG A 77 38.76 -11.76 -6.00
N ASP A 78 38.61 -12.29 -7.22
CA ASP A 78 37.50 -11.94 -8.10
C ASP A 78 36.17 -12.45 -7.53
N MET A 79 36.13 -13.67 -6.99
CA MET A 79 34.96 -14.19 -6.26
C MET A 79 34.59 -13.31 -5.07
N TYR A 80 35.57 -12.87 -4.27
CA TYR A 80 35.32 -11.97 -3.14
C TYR A 80 34.74 -10.62 -3.57
N PHE A 81 35.31 -9.98 -4.59
CA PHE A 81 34.81 -8.67 -5.03
C PHE A 81 33.44 -8.75 -5.70
N THR A 82 33.19 -9.80 -6.49
CA THR A 82 31.86 -10.06 -7.07
C THR A 82 30.83 -10.26 -5.96
N GLY A 83 31.09 -11.17 -5.01
CA GLY A 83 30.18 -11.40 -3.90
C GLY A 83 30.00 -10.18 -2.99
N LEU A 84 31.03 -9.33 -2.84
CA LEU A 84 30.93 -8.10 -2.05
C LEU A 84 30.08 -7.04 -2.76
N ALA A 85 30.17 -6.96 -4.09
CA ALA A 85 29.33 -6.07 -4.87
C ALA A 85 27.86 -6.49 -4.79
N GLU A 86 27.58 -7.78 -4.97
CA GLU A 86 26.23 -8.36 -4.83
C GLU A 86 25.66 -8.12 -3.43
N PHE A 87 26.44 -8.41 -2.38
CA PHE A 87 26.05 -8.15 -1.00
C PHE A 87 25.66 -6.68 -0.77
N LYS A 88 26.46 -5.73 -1.27
CA LYS A 88 26.19 -4.30 -1.09
C LYS A 88 24.92 -3.83 -1.80
N VAL A 89 24.62 -4.40 -2.97
CA VAL A 89 23.39 -4.11 -3.71
C VAL A 89 22.19 -4.62 -2.92
N GLU A 90 22.27 -5.85 -2.44
CA GLU A 90 21.20 -6.46 -1.64
C GLU A 90 20.98 -5.74 -0.31
N ASP A 91 22.04 -5.45 0.43
CA ASP A 91 22.00 -4.74 1.73
C ASP A 91 21.34 -3.35 1.59
N ARG A 92 21.67 -2.62 0.52
CA ARG A 92 21.01 -1.34 0.21
C ARG A 92 19.54 -1.52 -0.10
N ALA A 93 19.18 -2.48 -0.94
CA ALA A 93 17.78 -2.74 -1.30
C ALA A 93 16.95 -3.14 -0.05
N VAL A 94 17.51 -3.96 0.84
CA VAL A 94 16.88 -4.33 2.12
C VAL A 94 16.69 -3.10 3.01
N MET A 95 17.70 -2.24 3.11
CA MET A 95 17.60 -1.00 3.90
C MET A 95 16.52 -0.06 3.35
N GLU A 96 16.48 0.16 2.03
CA GLU A 96 15.46 0.99 1.38
C GLU A 96 14.05 0.42 1.59
N LEU A 97 13.89 -0.90 1.49
CA LEU A 97 12.61 -1.57 1.73
C LEU A 97 12.18 -1.44 3.21
N LYS A 98 13.11 -1.63 4.16
CA LYS A 98 12.83 -1.45 5.59
C LYS A 98 12.40 -0.02 5.93
N LEU A 99 13.04 0.99 5.32
CA LEU A 99 12.64 2.39 5.50
C LEU A 99 11.22 2.63 4.97
N TRP A 100 10.92 2.11 3.78
CA TRP A 100 9.58 2.22 3.20
C TRP A 100 8.51 1.54 4.07
N VAL A 101 8.79 0.36 4.62
CA VAL A 101 7.89 -0.31 5.59
C VAL A 101 7.68 0.58 6.83
N ALA A 102 8.75 1.18 7.37
CA ALA A 102 8.64 2.07 8.53
C ALA A 102 7.80 3.34 8.28
N GLU A 103 7.76 3.83 7.04
CA GLU A 103 6.97 4.99 6.63
C GLU A 103 5.50 4.65 6.37
N THR A 104 5.24 3.44 5.86
CA THR A 104 3.91 3.03 5.39
C THR A 104 3.14 2.19 6.40
N VAL A 105 3.79 1.51 7.34
CA VAL A 105 3.09 0.81 8.43
C VAL A 105 2.82 1.80 9.56
N SER A 106 1.59 1.79 10.08
CA SER A 106 1.23 2.60 11.26
C SER A 106 2.19 2.35 12.44
N LYS A 107 2.54 3.40 13.18
CA LYS A 107 3.57 3.33 14.24
C LYS A 107 3.29 2.22 15.27
N ARG A 108 2.02 2.03 15.64
CA ARG A 108 1.59 1.00 16.59
C ARG A 108 1.91 -0.41 16.07
N HIS A 109 1.56 -0.68 14.81
CA HIS A 109 1.78 -1.99 14.21
C HIS A 109 3.25 -2.21 13.89
N PHE A 110 3.97 -1.18 13.42
CA PHE A 110 5.40 -1.24 13.18
C PHE A 110 6.17 -1.64 14.44
N SER A 111 5.91 -1.01 15.59
CA SER A 111 6.58 -1.35 16.84
C SER A 111 6.31 -2.78 17.34
N ALA A 112 5.17 -3.35 16.95
CA ALA A 112 4.74 -4.67 17.41
C ALA A 112 5.18 -5.81 16.46
N LEU A 113 5.28 -5.53 15.15
CA LEU A 113 5.43 -6.55 14.10
C LEU A 113 6.78 -6.49 13.37
N CYS A 114 7.52 -5.37 13.47
CA CYS A 114 8.77 -5.14 12.76
C CYS A 114 9.95 -4.95 13.74
N VAL A 115 10.48 -6.03 14.30
CA VAL A 115 11.57 -5.96 15.29
C VAL A 115 12.90 -5.61 14.62
N ALA A 116 13.65 -4.65 15.16
CA ALA A 116 14.85 -4.10 14.51
C ALA A 116 15.93 -5.15 14.13
N GLY A 117 16.08 -6.22 14.91
CA GLY A 117 17.05 -7.30 14.67
C GLY A 117 16.59 -8.36 13.66
N GLU A 118 15.33 -8.33 13.24
CA GLU A 118 14.79 -9.32 12.32
C GLU A 118 15.05 -8.95 10.85
N GLY A 119 15.06 -9.98 10.00
CA GLY A 119 15.13 -9.81 8.55
C GLY A 119 13.84 -9.23 7.99
N ILE A 120 13.92 -8.62 6.81
CA ILE A 120 12.76 -8.05 6.11
C ILE A 120 11.70 -9.12 5.75
N SER A 121 12.11 -10.38 5.58
CA SER A 121 11.20 -11.51 5.38
C SER A 121 10.33 -11.79 6.61
N MET A 122 10.90 -11.73 7.82
CA MET A 122 10.14 -11.90 9.06
C MET A 122 9.15 -10.75 9.27
N TRP A 123 9.57 -9.52 8.96
CA TRP A 123 8.66 -8.36 9.01
C TRP A 123 7.47 -8.58 8.06
N TYR A 124 7.75 -9.04 6.83
CA TYR A 124 6.71 -9.33 5.86
C TYR A 124 5.75 -10.41 6.35
N ASP A 125 6.26 -11.53 6.87
CA ASP A 125 5.44 -12.62 7.42
C ASP A 125 4.53 -12.12 8.54
N ASN A 126 5.07 -11.38 9.51
CA ASN A 126 4.30 -10.85 10.62
C ASN A 126 3.19 -9.89 10.16
N LEU A 127 3.48 -9.05 9.17
CA LEU A 127 2.50 -8.14 8.57
C LEU A 127 1.44 -8.91 7.78
N ARG A 128 1.83 -9.91 6.99
CA ARG A 128 0.92 -10.77 6.26
C ARG A 128 0.00 -11.53 7.21
N ASP A 129 0.55 -12.18 8.23
CA ASP A 129 -0.23 -12.96 9.17
C ASP A 129 -1.21 -12.08 9.96
N LYS A 130 -0.86 -10.81 10.18
CA LYS A 130 -1.74 -9.83 10.83
C LYS A 130 -2.82 -9.27 9.90
N PHE A 131 -2.47 -8.93 8.66
CA PHE A 131 -3.28 -8.08 7.79
C PHE A 131 -3.81 -8.79 6.55
N ALA A 132 -3.16 -9.84 6.05
CA ALA A 132 -3.72 -10.63 4.96
C ALA A 132 -5.05 -11.26 5.36
N GLY A 133 -5.19 -11.63 6.64
CA GLY A 133 -6.43 -12.10 7.25
C GLY A 133 -7.00 -13.36 6.62
N ASP A 134 -8.00 -13.94 7.28
CA ASP A 134 -8.84 -14.98 6.67
C ASP A 134 -9.69 -14.34 5.55
N PRO A 135 -9.68 -14.84 4.30
CA PRO A 135 -10.56 -14.38 3.24
C PRO A 135 -12.04 -14.28 3.66
N GLU A 136 -12.53 -15.21 4.47
CA GLU A 136 -13.91 -15.22 4.95
C GLU A 136 -14.16 -14.06 5.93
N LEU A 137 -13.23 -13.82 6.85
CA LEU A 137 -13.31 -12.69 7.76
C LEU A 137 -13.24 -11.36 7.02
N ARG A 138 -12.38 -11.25 6.00
CA ARG A 138 -12.30 -10.05 5.14
C ARG A 138 -13.63 -9.76 4.46
N TYR A 139 -14.26 -10.78 3.88
CA TYR A 139 -15.58 -10.64 3.27
C TYR A 139 -16.62 -10.16 4.29
N VAL A 140 -16.73 -10.84 5.45
CA VAL A 140 -17.73 -10.50 6.48
C VAL A 140 -17.58 -9.05 6.96
N MET A 141 -16.35 -8.61 7.20
CA MET A 141 -16.11 -7.25 7.66
C MET A 141 -16.32 -6.21 6.55
N ALA A 142 -15.92 -6.50 5.30
CA ALA A 142 -16.19 -5.65 4.15
C ALA A 142 -17.70 -5.49 3.93
N GLU A 143 -18.46 -6.58 4.02
CA GLU A 143 -19.92 -6.57 3.92
C GLU A 143 -20.56 -5.73 5.04
N ALA A 144 -20.12 -5.89 6.29
CA ALA A 144 -20.64 -5.12 7.42
C ALA A 144 -20.39 -3.60 7.25
N ARG A 145 -19.19 -3.23 6.80
CA ARG A 145 -18.83 -1.83 6.55
C ARG A 145 -19.57 -1.23 5.37
N PHE A 146 -19.72 -2.01 4.30
CA PHE A 146 -20.53 -1.65 3.15
C PHE A 146 -21.97 -1.36 3.58
N LYS A 147 -22.60 -2.26 4.34
CA LYS A 147 -23.95 -2.04 4.89
C LYS A 147 -24.03 -0.76 5.71
N ALA A 148 -23.08 -0.53 6.62
CA ALA A 148 -23.03 0.70 7.41
C ALA A 148 -22.89 1.97 6.55
N ALA A 149 -22.06 1.93 5.49
CA ALA A 149 -21.90 3.06 4.57
C ALA A 149 -23.19 3.36 3.79
N LEU A 150 -23.96 2.33 3.42
CA LEU A 150 -25.25 2.48 2.73
C LEU A 150 -26.37 3.00 3.64
N GLU A 151 -26.34 2.67 4.94
CA GLU A 151 -27.27 3.25 5.92
C GLU A 151 -27.12 4.77 6.00
N GLY A 152 -25.91 5.27 5.72
CA GLY A 152 -25.58 6.69 5.68
C GLY A 152 -25.40 7.29 7.08
N PRO A 153 -25.26 8.61 7.18
CA PRO A 153 -25.09 9.27 8.46
C PRO A 153 -26.34 9.11 9.34
N ALA A 154 -26.13 8.76 10.61
CA ALA A 154 -27.22 8.63 11.59
C ALA A 154 -27.82 9.99 11.99
N SER A 155 -27.04 11.06 11.83
CA SER A 155 -27.44 12.45 12.11
C SER A 155 -27.77 13.17 10.80
N PRO A 156 -28.79 14.06 10.78
CA PRO A 156 -29.06 14.94 9.63
C PRO A 156 -27.95 15.98 9.42
N VAL A 157 -27.07 16.18 10.40
CA VAL A 157 -25.87 17.02 10.28
C VAL A 157 -24.65 16.12 10.21
N ILE A 158 -23.89 16.24 9.13
CA ILE A 158 -22.61 15.55 8.96
C ILE A 158 -21.50 16.51 9.38
N GLU A 159 -20.98 16.37 10.60
CA GLU A 159 -19.95 17.26 11.15
C GLU A 159 -18.71 17.40 10.24
N ASN A 160 -18.36 16.34 9.52
CA ASN A 160 -17.24 16.35 8.58
C ASN A 160 -17.58 15.56 7.32
N VAL A 161 -18.14 16.27 6.33
CA VAL A 161 -18.55 15.68 5.03
C VAL A 161 -17.36 15.08 4.29
N MET A 162 -16.17 15.68 4.37
CA MET A 162 -14.98 15.17 3.69
C MET A 162 -14.54 13.82 4.25
N ALA A 163 -14.48 13.70 5.59
CA ALA A 163 -14.16 12.43 6.25
C ALA A 163 -15.25 11.37 6.01
N TRP A 164 -16.52 11.76 5.97
CA TRP A 164 -17.61 10.86 5.62
C TRP A 164 -17.48 10.33 4.18
N LEU A 165 -17.15 11.20 3.21
CA LEU A 165 -16.91 10.78 1.82
C LEU A 165 -15.72 9.83 1.69
N ASP A 166 -14.64 10.09 2.44
CA ASP A 166 -13.47 9.23 2.46
C ASP A 166 -13.84 7.83 3.00
N GLU A 167 -14.57 7.74 4.11
CA GLU A 167 -15.03 6.45 4.67
C GLU A 167 -16.02 5.74 3.73
N TRP A 168 -16.90 6.50 3.06
CA TRP A 168 -17.90 5.94 2.15
C TRP A 168 -17.27 5.34 0.89
N GLU A 169 -16.37 6.06 0.21
CA GLU A 169 -15.61 5.52 -0.94
C GLU A 169 -14.78 4.31 -0.52
N TYR A 170 -14.13 4.41 0.63
CA TYR A 170 -13.30 3.35 1.17
C TYR A 170 -14.09 2.06 1.48
N ALA A 171 -15.30 2.17 2.04
CA ALA A 171 -16.16 1.02 2.29
C ALA A 171 -16.56 0.31 0.98
N ILE A 172 -16.79 1.07 -0.10
CA ILE A 172 -17.16 0.52 -1.40
C ILE A 172 -15.97 -0.12 -2.09
N ASP A 173 -14.82 0.54 -2.11
CA ASP A 173 -13.59 -0.02 -2.69
C ASP A 173 -13.26 -1.37 -2.01
N GLY A 174 -13.36 -1.43 -0.67
CA GLY A 174 -13.18 -2.67 0.09
C GLY A 174 -14.20 -3.75 -0.25
N ALA A 175 -15.47 -3.37 -0.41
CA ALA A 175 -16.55 -4.28 -0.78
C ALA A 175 -16.39 -4.82 -2.22
N GLN A 176 -15.94 -3.98 -3.15
CA GLN A 176 -15.63 -4.38 -4.53
C GLN A 176 -14.46 -5.35 -4.59
N LEU A 177 -13.39 -5.08 -3.84
CA LEU A 177 -12.22 -5.98 -3.75
C LEU A 177 -12.61 -7.36 -3.19
N CYS A 178 -13.53 -7.41 -2.23
CA CYS A 178 -14.03 -8.66 -1.66
C CYS A 178 -15.19 -9.27 -2.46
N ALA A 179 -15.55 -8.71 -3.62
CA ALA A 179 -16.67 -9.15 -4.45
C ALA A 179 -18.02 -9.25 -3.68
N VAL A 180 -18.26 -8.34 -2.75
CA VAL A 180 -19.55 -8.22 -2.05
C VAL A 180 -20.64 -7.92 -3.07
N PRO A 181 -21.79 -8.62 -3.04
CA PRO A 181 -22.90 -8.37 -3.95
C PRO A 181 -23.32 -6.89 -3.97
N LEU A 182 -23.67 -6.39 -5.16
CA LEU A 182 -24.10 -5.00 -5.41
C LEU A 182 -23.03 -3.91 -5.22
N ALA A 183 -21.87 -4.21 -4.65
CA ALA A 183 -20.78 -3.24 -4.47
C ALA A 183 -20.22 -2.71 -5.81
N SER A 184 -20.43 -3.43 -6.91
CA SER A 184 -20.05 -3.00 -8.27
C SER A 184 -21.22 -2.50 -9.11
N ASN A 185 -22.45 -2.42 -8.57
CA ASN A 185 -23.63 -1.97 -9.31
C ASN A 185 -23.77 -0.43 -9.20
N PRO A 186 -23.51 0.34 -10.28
CA PRO A 186 -23.48 1.81 -10.19
C PRO A 186 -24.85 2.42 -9.88
N GLU A 187 -25.93 1.85 -10.40
CA GLU A 187 -27.30 2.30 -10.13
C GLU A 187 -27.62 2.16 -8.64
N TYR A 188 -27.34 0.98 -8.06
CA TYR A 188 -27.56 0.71 -6.64
C TYR A 188 -26.76 1.67 -5.74
N LEU A 189 -25.47 1.87 -6.05
CA LEU A 189 -24.61 2.76 -5.30
C LEU A 189 -25.08 4.22 -5.39
N TRP A 190 -25.50 4.67 -6.57
CA TRP A 190 -26.04 6.01 -6.74
C TRP A 190 -27.33 6.22 -5.94
N THR A 191 -28.24 5.24 -5.94
CA THR A 191 -29.47 5.30 -5.14
C THR A 191 -29.16 5.40 -3.66
N ALA A 192 -28.26 4.56 -3.14
CA ALA A 192 -27.88 4.59 -1.73
C ALA A 192 -27.17 5.90 -1.34
N PHE A 193 -26.23 6.36 -2.17
CA PHE A 193 -25.54 7.64 -1.98
C PHE A 193 -26.53 8.81 -1.97
N SER A 194 -27.46 8.84 -2.93
CA SER A 194 -28.52 9.84 -3.01
C SER A 194 -29.38 9.85 -1.76
N CYS A 195 -29.75 8.68 -1.24
CA CYS A 195 -30.50 8.57 0.01
C CYS A 195 -29.70 9.11 1.20
N ALA A 196 -28.40 8.80 1.29
CA ALA A 196 -27.54 9.29 2.37
C ALA A 196 -27.35 10.82 2.30
N VAL A 197 -27.09 11.36 1.11
CA VAL A 197 -26.92 12.80 0.88
C VAL A 197 -28.21 13.56 1.18
N ASN A 198 -29.39 13.04 0.79
CA ASN A 198 -30.67 13.71 1.03
C ASN A 198 -31.06 13.78 2.51
N LYS A 199 -30.50 12.92 3.38
CA LYS A 199 -30.67 13.05 4.82
C LYS A 199 -29.95 14.27 5.39
N ALA A 200 -28.92 14.77 4.71
CA ALA A 200 -28.16 15.94 5.10
C ALA A 200 -28.67 17.18 4.36
N GLU A 201 -29.40 18.06 5.05
CA GLU A 201 -30.02 19.25 4.47
C GLU A 201 -29.02 20.13 3.70
N GLU A 202 -27.81 20.28 4.24
CA GLU A 202 -26.73 21.07 3.64
C GLU A 202 -26.28 20.57 2.25
N LEU A 203 -26.54 19.30 1.94
CA LEU A 203 -26.06 18.67 0.70
C LEU A 203 -27.17 18.49 -0.36
N GLN A 204 -28.43 18.76 -0.01
CA GLN A 204 -29.58 18.60 -0.92
C GLN A 204 -29.47 19.51 -2.15
N GLY A 205 -29.04 20.76 -1.98
CA GLY A 205 -28.89 21.71 -3.08
C GLY A 205 -27.86 21.26 -4.13
N TRP A 206 -26.75 20.67 -3.67
CA TRP A 206 -25.77 20.05 -4.57
C TRP A 206 -26.37 18.82 -5.27
N HIS A 207 -27.07 17.95 -4.53
CA HIS A 207 -27.65 16.71 -5.07
C HIS A 207 -28.59 16.99 -6.25
N GLU A 208 -29.52 17.92 -6.09
CA GLU A 208 -30.48 18.27 -7.14
C GLU A 208 -29.78 18.86 -8.37
N THR A 209 -28.80 19.73 -8.15
CA THR A 209 -28.02 20.37 -9.22
C THR A 209 -27.21 19.33 -9.99
N PHE A 210 -26.53 18.42 -9.28
CA PHE A 210 -25.74 17.35 -9.85
C PHE A 210 -26.60 16.38 -10.64
N LYS A 211 -27.73 15.95 -10.06
CA LYS A 211 -28.68 15.02 -10.69
C LYS A 211 -29.21 15.60 -12.01
N ARG A 212 -29.61 16.87 -12.01
CA ARG A 212 -30.11 17.55 -13.22
C ARG A 212 -29.03 17.69 -14.29
N ALA A 213 -27.79 18.01 -13.89
CA ALA A 213 -26.68 18.19 -14.83
C ALA A 213 -26.18 16.87 -15.45
N ASN A 214 -26.43 15.73 -14.80
CA ASN A 214 -25.89 14.43 -15.19
C ASN A 214 -26.97 13.37 -15.46
N GLU A 215 -28.20 13.78 -15.77
CA GLU A 215 -29.36 12.89 -15.89
C GLU A 215 -29.11 11.72 -16.87
N GLU A 216 -28.62 12.00 -18.07
CA GLU A 216 -28.31 10.96 -19.07
C GLU A 216 -27.18 10.01 -18.64
N ALA A 217 -26.16 10.54 -17.96
CA ALA A 217 -25.03 9.74 -17.50
C ALA A 217 -25.40 8.82 -16.32
N LEU A 218 -26.32 9.29 -15.47
CA LEU A 218 -26.92 8.50 -14.39
C LEU A 218 -27.86 7.42 -14.95
N ALA A 219 -28.73 7.77 -15.90
CA ALA A 219 -29.66 6.82 -16.53
C ALA A 219 -28.92 5.66 -17.23
N ASN A 220 -27.77 5.95 -17.83
CA ASN A 220 -26.95 4.94 -18.50
C ASN A 220 -25.92 4.27 -17.55
N SER A 221 -25.92 4.58 -16.25
CA SER A 221 -24.97 4.03 -15.25
C SER A 221 -23.49 4.20 -15.64
N VAL A 222 -23.15 5.30 -16.32
CA VAL A 222 -21.79 5.56 -16.85
C VAL A 222 -20.91 6.24 -15.80
N LEU A 223 -21.51 6.87 -14.79
CA LEU A 223 -20.77 7.57 -13.75
C LEU A 223 -20.19 6.59 -12.72
N ASN A 224 -18.87 6.67 -12.56
CA ASN A 224 -18.17 6.04 -11.45
C ASN A 224 -18.46 6.81 -10.14
N MET A 225 -18.72 6.09 -9.04
CA MET A 225 -18.87 6.67 -7.70
C MET A 225 -17.73 7.63 -7.32
N ARG A 226 -16.48 7.32 -7.69
CA ARG A 226 -15.35 8.20 -7.44
C ARG A 226 -15.50 9.57 -8.12
N ALA A 227 -16.09 9.62 -9.31
CA ALA A 227 -16.36 10.88 -10.00
C ALA A 227 -17.46 11.68 -9.28
N ILE A 228 -18.48 11.00 -8.76
CA ILE A 228 -19.60 11.59 -8.01
C ILE A 228 -19.08 12.21 -6.70
N CYS A 229 -18.33 11.45 -5.90
CA CYS A 229 -17.76 11.94 -4.64
C CYS A 229 -16.81 13.14 -4.88
N ASN A 230 -15.99 13.10 -5.93
CA ASN A 230 -15.12 14.23 -6.28
C ASN A 230 -15.88 15.48 -6.72
N SER A 231 -17.05 15.33 -7.37
CA SER A 231 -17.90 16.47 -7.70
C SER A 231 -18.42 17.15 -6.43
N LEU A 232 -18.84 16.37 -5.42
CA LEU A 232 -19.28 16.90 -4.14
C LEU A 232 -18.12 17.59 -3.40
N ARG A 233 -16.94 16.96 -3.31
CA ARG A 233 -15.74 17.59 -2.72
C ARG A 233 -15.44 18.94 -3.38
N CYS A 234 -15.50 19.02 -4.71
CA CYS A 234 -15.28 20.27 -5.45
C CYS A 234 -16.33 21.34 -5.10
N ALA A 235 -17.59 20.97 -4.92
CA ALA A 235 -18.65 21.91 -4.54
C ALA A 235 -18.42 22.47 -3.13
N LEU A 236 -18.11 21.61 -2.16
CA LEU A 236 -17.81 22.03 -0.78
C LEU A 236 -16.62 22.98 -0.70
N ILE A 237 -15.56 22.73 -1.49
CA ILE A 237 -14.40 23.63 -1.56
C ILE A 237 -14.77 24.99 -2.17
N ARG A 238 -15.66 25.01 -3.17
CA ARG A 238 -16.09 26.25 -3.85
C ARG A 238 -17.02 27.11 -2.99
N GLU A 239 -17.85 26.50 -2.17
CA GLU A 239 -18.81 27.18 -1.30
C GLU A 239 -18.16 27.73 -0.01
N GLY A 240 -16.87 27.46 0.22
CA GLY A 240 -16.14 28.00 1.38
C GLY A 240 -16.52 27.36 2.72
N THR A 241 -17.20 26.21 2.69
CA THR A 241 -17.57 25.42 3.88
C THR A 241 -16.40 24.64 4.49
N VAL A 242 -15.20 24.72 3.89
CA VAL A 242 -13.96 24.17 4.44
C VAL A 242 -12.88 25.26 4.40
N ASP A 243 -12.39 25.67 5.58
CA ASP A 243 -11.18 26.50 5.71
C ASP A 243 -9.96 25.66 5.33
N VAL A 244 -9.73 25.52 4.02
CA VAL A 244 -8.49 24.98 3.51
C VAL A 244 -7.47 26.09 3.67
N GLY A 245 -6.72 26.03 4.77
CA GLY A 245 -5.64 26.95 5.14
C GLY A 245 -4.60 27.11 4.03
N LEU A 246 -4.94 27.89 3.00
CA LEU A 246 -4.05 28.39 1.99
C LEU A 246 -3.49 29.69 2.55
N ARG A 247 -2.39 29.54 3.31
CA ARG A 247 -1.42 30.63 3.49
C ARG A 247 -1.05 31.14 2.11
N ARG A 248 -1.65 32.26 1.71
CA ARG A 248 -1.13 33.10 0.63
C ARG A 248 0.28 33.52 1.06
N ARG A 249 1.30 32.99 0.40
CA ARG A 249 2.63 33.57 0.44
C ARG A 249 2.52 34.89 -0.30
N SER A 250 2.64 35.98 0.46
CA SER A 250 3.14 37.29 0.01
C SER A 250 4.53 37.14 -0.59
#